data_AF-U1MMQ2-F1
#
_entry.id   AF-U1MMQ2-F1
#
_cell.length_a   1.000
_cell.length_b   1.000
_cell.length_c   1.000
_cell.angle_alpha   90.00
_cell.angle_beta   90.00
_cell.angle_gamma   90.00
#
_symmetry.space_group_name_H-M   'P 1'
#
loop_
_entity.id
_entity.type
_entity.pdbx_description
1 polymer ?
#
loop_
_entity_poly.entity_id
_entity_poly.type
_entity_poly.pdbx_seq_one_letter_code
_entity_poly.pdbx_strand_id
1 'polypeptide(L)'
;NDGNIHVRTVRLMDELAAIAAMTIAGPTCVTAHIGSVDFQRPIPVGHVAKLSAYVYETGTRSLGVRVTVESRNPRDTEAMPATSACFTMVAVNENEDDNESVALPSIVPQTDRGEHLVETVPC
;
A
#
# COMPACT_ATOMS: atom_id res chain seq x y z
N ASN A 1 17.81 19.45 -11.43
CA ASN A 1 18.39 18.08 -11.37
C ASN A 1 17.32 17.17 -10.80
N ASP A 2 16.15 17.18 -11.46
CA ASP A 2 14.84 16.86 -10.88
C ASP A 2 14.37 15.46 -11.33
N GLY A 3 15.31 14.51 -11.33
CA GLY A 3 15.11 13.17 -11.87
C GLY A 3 14.20 12.31 -11.00
N ASN A 4 12.91 12.29 -11.33
CA ASN A 4 11.97 11.17 -11.15
C ASN A 4 11.80 10.57 -9.74
N ILE A 5 11.80 11.39 -8.68
CA ILE A 5 11.39 10.94 -7.35
C ILE A 5 9.96 10.35 -7.35
N HIS A 6 9.03 10.94 -8.10
CA HIS A 6 7.64 10.48 -8.15
C HIS A 6 7.52 9.05 -8.73
N VAL A 7 8.29 8.75 -9.78
CA VAL A 7 8.30 7.42 -10.43
C VAL A 7 8.91 6.38 -9.49
N ARG A 8 9.97 6.73 -8.74
CA ARG A 8 10.56 5.84 -7.74
C ARG A 8 9.64 5.60 -6.54
N THR A 9 8.90 6.61 -6.12
CA THR A 9 7.96 6.50 -4.99
C THR A 9 6.85 5.51 -5.30
N VAL A 10 6.22 5.56 -6.48
CA VAL A 10 5.13 4.62 -6.83
C VAL A 10 5.62 3.17 -6.88
N ARG A 11 6.84 2.92 -7.38
CA ARG A 11 7.44 1.57 -7.35
C ARG A 11 7.61 1.04 -5.92
N LEU A 12 8.11 1.88 -4.99
CA LEU A 12 8.25 1.49 -3.59
C LEU A 12 6.89 1.30 -2.91
N MET A 13 5.87 2.06 -3.32
CA MET A 13 4.50 1.87 -2.84
C MET A 13 3.92 0.53 -3.29
N ASP A 14 4.15 0.14 -4.55
CA ASP A 14 3.74 -1.15 -5.11
C ASP A 14 4.41 -2.32 -4.39
N GLU A 15 5.73 -2.25 -4.19
CA GLU A 15 6.49 -3.24 -3.41
C GLU A 15 5.93 -3.36 -1.98
N LEU A 16 5.66 -2.23 -1.30
CA LEU A 16 5.10 -2.24 0.05
C LEU A 16 3.65 -2.74 0.08
N ALA A 17 2.85 -2.46 -0.95
CA ALA A 17 1.48 -2.97 -1.06
C ALA A 17 1.47 -4.49 -1.16
N ALA A 18 2.37 -5.06 -1.97
CA ALA A 18 2.56 -6.52 -2.06
C ALA A 18 2.99 -7.11 -0.71
N ILE A 19 3.97 -6.51 -0.03
CA ILE A 19 4.40 -6.99 1.30
C ILE A 19 3.22 -6.97 2.27
N ALA A 20 2.47 -5.88 2.35
CA ALA A 20 1.31 -5.77 3.23
C ALA A 20 0.23 -6.82 2.89
N ALA A 21 -0.07 -7.02 1.60
CA ALA A 21 -1.04 -8.03 1.17
C ALA A 21 -0.60 -9.45 1.57
N MET A 22 0.68 -9.78 1.39
CA MET A 22 1.24 -11.08 1.76
C MET A 22 1.13 -11.37 3.27
N THR A 23 1.13 -10.34 4.13
CA THR A 23 0.93 -10.55 5.58
C THR A 23 -0.47 -11.08 5.94
N ILE A 24 -1.46 -10.86 5.07
CA ILE A 24 -2.83 -11.36 5.24
C ILE A 24 -3.04 -12.63 4.41
N ALA A 25 -2.58 -12.62 3.17
CA ALA A 25 -2.83 -13.72 2.25
C ALA A 25 -2.03 -14.98 2.62
N GLY A 26 -0.75 -14.84 3.00
CA GLY A 26 0.20 -15.93 3.08
C GLY A 26 1.07 -16.09 1.82
N PRO A 27 0.51 -16.44 0.64
CA PRO A 27 1.29 -16.61 -0.58
C PRO A 27 1.53 -15.28 -1.30
N THR A 28 2.29 -15.35 -2.38
CA THR A 28 2.62 -14.21 -3.23
C THR A 28 1.38 -13.48 -3.73
N CYS A 29 1.46 -12.15 -3.71
CA CYS A 29 0.42 -11.26 -4.19
C CYS A 29 0.95 -10.42 -5.35
N VAL A 30 0.16 -10.31 -6.42
CA VAL A 30 0.48 -9.49 -7.59
C VAL A 30 -0.46 -8.30 -7.69
N THR A 31 0.02 -7.20 -8.26
CA THR A 31 -0.77 -5.99 -8.46
C THR A 31 -1.73 -6.18 -9.63
N ALA A 32 -3.03 -6.17 -9.34
CA ALA A 32 -4.06 -6.25 -10.37
C ALA A 32 -4.46 -4.87 -10.88
N HIS A 33 -4.53 -3.88 -9.98
CA HIS A 33 -4.92 -2.52 -10.32
C HIS A 33 -4.31 -1.52 -9.34
N ILE A 34 -3.90 -0.36 -9.85
CA ILE A 34 -3.54 0.80 -9.03
C ILE A 34 -4.65 1.83 -9.27
N GLY A 35 -5.36 2.19 -8.20
CA GLY A 35 -6.39 3.21 -8.21
C GLY A 35 -5.84 4.63 -8.34
N SER A 36 -6.57 5.61 -7.81
CA SER A 36 -6.09 6.99 -7.80
C SER A 36 -4.77 7.09 -7.03
N VAL A 37 -3.81 7.80 -7.65
CA VAL A 37 -2.57 8.20 -7.02
C VAL A 37 -2.62 9.71 -6.82
N ASP A 38 -2.71 10.13 -5.57
CA ASP A 38 -2.76 11.53 -5.20
C ASP A 38 -1.35 12.01 -4.85
N PHE A 39 -0.83 12.95 -5.63
CA PHE A 39 0.43 13.63 -5.34
C PHE A 39 0.15 14.95 -4.63
N GLN A 40 0.03 14.93 -3.30
CA GLN A 40 -0.26 16.15 -2.53
C GLN A 40 0.93 17.12 -2.51
N ARG A 41 2.15 16.61 -2.34
CA ARG A 41 3.37 17.42 -2.22
C ARG A 41 4.59 16.69 -2.81
N PRO A 42 5.55 17.43 -3.38
CA PRO A 42 6.82 16.84 -3.80
C PRO A 42 7.62 16.34 -2.58
N ILE A 43 8.53 15.40 -2.81
CA ILE A 43 9.49 14.89 -1.81
C ILE A 43 10.88 15.45 -2.13
N PRO A 44 11.33 16.53 -1.49
CA PRO A 44 12.62 17.15 -1.83
C PRO A 44 13.80 16.18 -1.68
N VAL A 45 14.83 16.37 -2.50
CA VAL A 45 16.08 15.61 -2.36
C VAL A 45 16.68 15.83 -0.97
N GLY A 46 17.05 14.74 -0.31
CA GLY A 46 17.58 14.76 1.06
C GLY A 46 16.50 14.70 2.15
N HIS A 47 15.20 14.72 1.81
CA HIS A 47 14.14 14.40 2.75
C HIS A 47 14.04 12.90 3.03
N VAL A 48 13.57 12.55 4.22
CA VAL A 48 13.14 11.21 4.57
C VAL A 48 11.74 10.98 4.01
N ALA A 49 11.58 9.91 3.24
CA ALA A 49 10.26 9.41 2.83
C ALA A 49 9.88 8.22 3.72
N LYS A 50 8.77 8.33 4.45
CA LYS A 50 8.21 7.25 5.24
C LYS A 50 6.98 6.72 4.52
N LEU A 51 7.01 5.44 4.17
CA LEU A 51 5.89 4.75 3.56
C LEU A 51 5.16 3.94 4.64
N SER A 52 3.85 3.86 4.55
CA SER A 52 3.01 3.05 5.43
C SER A 52 1.91 2.42 4.60
N ALA A 53 1.64 1.14 4.84
CA ALA A 53 0.61 0.40 4.13
C ALA A 53 -0.25 -0.39 5.10
N TYR A 54 -1.52 -0.56 4.77
CA TYR A 54 -2.44 -1.43 5.47
C TYR A 54 -3.48 -1.99 4.50
N VAL A 55 -3.89 -3.23 4.75
CA VAL A 55 -5.02 -3.85 4.04
C VAL A 55 -6.30 -3.34 4.69
N TYR A 56 -7.23 -2.80 3.90
CA TYR A 56 -8.49 -2.24 4.40
C TYR A 56 -9.70 -3.09 4.02
N GLU A 57 -9.58 -3.94 3.00
CA GLU A 57 -10.62 -4.90 2.62
C GLU A 57 -10.03 -6.17 2.00
N THR A 58 -10.80 -7.26 2.05
CA THR A 58 -10.50 -8.54 1.41
C THR A 58 -11.73 -9.07 0.68
N GLY A 59 -11.59 -9.40 -0.60
CA GLY A 59 -12.55 -10.19 -1.36
C GLY A 59 -12.20 -11.68 -1.32
N THR A 60 -12.66 -12.46 -2.29
CA THR A 60 -12.36 -13.91 -2.36
C THR A 60 -10.87 -14.19 -2.52
N ARG A 61 -10.20 -13.45 -3.44
CA ARG A 61 -8.76 -13.53 -3.73
C ARG A 61 -8.07 -12.18 -3.80
N SER A 62 -8.84 -11.09 -3.70
CA SER A 62 -8.35 -9.73 -3.85
C SER A 62 -8.18 -9.05 -2.50
N LEU A 63 -7.21 -8.16 -2.39
CA LEU A 63 -6.97 -7.33 -1.21
C LEU A 63 -6.93 -5.87 -1.64
N GLY A 64 -7.70 -5.03 -0.96
CA GLY A 64 -7.56 -3.59 -1.08
C GLY A 64 -6.48 -3.11 -0.10
N VAL A 65 -5.44 -2.48 -0.63
CA VAL A 65 -4.30 -2.00 0.16
C VAL A 65 -4.13 -0.50 -0.02
N ARG A 66 -4.12 0.22 1.09
CA ARG A 66 -3.85 1.65 1.11
C ARG A 66 -2.38 1.88 1.39
N VAL A 67 -1.71 2.70 0.57
CA VAL A 67 -0.32 3.11 0.81
C VAL A 67 -0.21 4.63 0.90
N THR A 68 0.36 5.13 1.99
CA THR A 68 0.60 6.56 2.24
C THR A 68 2.09 6.83 2.36
N VAL A 69 2.52 7.99 1.84
CA VAL A 69 3.90 8.46 1.91
C VAL A 69 3.92 9.81 2.60
N GLU A 70 4.75 9.93 3.63
CA GLU A 70 5.03 11.20 4.32
C GLU A 70 6.48 11.61 4.01
N SER A 71 6.69 12.91 3.76
CA SER A 71 8.02 13.50 3.58
C SER A 71 8.39 14.37 4.78
N ARG A 72 9.63 14.26 5.23
CA ARG A 72 10.15 15.05 6.34
C ARG A 72 11.59 15.47 6.09
N ASN A 73 11.91 16.73 6.34
CA ASN A 73 13.30 17.17 6.43
C ASN A 73 13.94 16.46 7.63
N PRO A 74 15.10 15.80 7.49
CA PRO A 74 15.71 15.03 8.58
C PRO A 74 15.90 15.81 9.88
N ARG A 75 16.06 17.13 9.79
CA ARG A 75 16.27 18.05 10.92
C ARG A 75 14.97 18.49 11.61
N ASP A 76 13.83 18.33 10.96
CA ASP A 76 12.53 18.75 11.48
C ASP A 76 11.84 17.58 12.18
N THR A 77 10.98 17.87 13.15
CA THR A 77 10.19 16.87 13.87
C THR A 77 8.92 16.48 13.13
N GLU A 78 8.35 17.39 12.34
CA GLU A 78 7.06 17.20 11.69
C GLU A 78 7.20 16.60 10.28
N ALA A 79 6.36 15.59 9.98
CA ALA A 79 6.25 15.01 8.66
C ALA A 79 5.03 15.56 7.93
N MET A 80 5.16 15.73 6.62
CA MET A 80 4.09 16.24 5.76
C MET A 80 3.63 15.12 4.80
N PRO A 81 2.32 14.82 4.70
CA PRO A 81 1.80 13.92 3.67
C PRO A 81 2.30 14.31 2.27
N ALA A 82 2.71 13.36 1.45
CA ALA A 82 3.31 13.64 0.15
C ALA A 82 2.59 12.93 -0.99
N THR A 83 2.34 11.64 -0.84
CA THR A 83 1.69 10.83 -1.87
C THR A 83 0.81 9.77 -1.23
N SER A 84 -0.29 9.44 -1.89
CA SER A 84 -1.15 8.33 -1.50
C SER A 84 -1.67 7.57 -2.69
N ALA A 85 -1.89 6.26 -2.51
CA ALA A 85 -2.61 5.45 -3.48
C ALA A 85 -3.37 4.30 -2.82
N CYS A 86 -4.32 3.74 -3.58
CA CYS A 86 -4.96 2.46 -3.32
C CYS A 86 -4.56 1.43 -4.36
N PHE A 87 -4.27 0.23 -3.90
CA PHE A 87 -3.87 -0.91 -4.71
C PHE A 87 -4.88 -2.02 -4.55
N THR A 88 -5.24 -2.66 -5.65
CA THR A 88 -5.91 -3.95 -5.65
C THR A 88 -4.86 -5.02 -5.91
N MET A 89 -4.59 -5.82 -4.88
CA MET A 89 -3.68 -6.95 -4.95
C MET A 89 -4.47 -8.24 -5.14
N VAL A 90 -3.89 -9.24 -5.78
CA VAL A 90 -4.49 -10.57 -5.95
C VAL A 90 -3.51 -11.63 -5.48
N ALA A 91 -3.99 -12.51 -4.60
CA ALA A 91 -3.23 -13.66 -4.13
C ALA A 91 -3.18 -14.75 -5.21
N VAL A 92 -1.96 -15.18 -5.55
CA VAL A 92 -1.70 -16.20 -6.56
C VAL A 92 -1.07 -17.43 -5.92
N ASN A 93 -1.41 -18.61 -6.45
CA ASN A 93 -0.75 -19.85 -6.08
C ASN A 93 0.53 -19.99 -6.91
N GLU A 94 1.63 -20.34 -6.27
CA GLU A 94 2.93 -20.54 -6.92
C GLU A 94 3.08 -21.94 -7.55
N ASN A 95 2.15 -22.85 -7.26
CA ASN A 95 2.16 -24.19 -7.82
C ASN A 95 1.46 -24.18 -9.20
N GLU A 96 2.21 -24.45 -10.27
CA GLU A 96 1.72 -24.46 -11.66
C GLU A 96 0.63 -25.52 -11.92
N ASP A 97 0.53 -26.56 -11.08
CA ASP A 97 -0.38 -27.70 -11.27
C ASP A 97 -1.76 -27.53 -10.60
N ASP A 98 -1.89 -26.61 -9.64
CA ASP A 98 -3.15 -26.39 -8.92
C ASP A 98 -3.79 -25.07 -9.35
N ASN A 99 -4.81 -25.18 -10.22
CA ASN A 99 -5.74 -24.08 -10.53
C ASN A 99 -6.64 -23.72 -9.32
N GLU A 100 -6.21 -24.05 -8.11
CA GLU A 100 -6.94 -23.80 -6.89
C GLU A 100 -6.91 -22.31 -6.56
N SER A 101 -8.03 -21.83 -6.03
CA SER A 101 -8.17 -20.44 -5.64
C SER A 101 -7.65 -20.22 -4.23
N VAL A 102 -6.75 -19.27 -4.03
CA VAL A 102 -6.35 -18.82 -2.68
C VAL A 102 -7.53 -18.12 -2.03
N ALA A 103 -8.19 -18.79 -1.08
CA ALA A 103 -9.24 -18.18 -0.28
C ALA A 103 -8.63 -17.30 0.81
N LEU A 104 -9.02 -16.02 0.86
CA LEU A 104 -8.53 -15.09 1.86
C LEU A 104 -9.41 -15.05 3.10
N PRO A 105 -8.83 -14.86 4.30
CA PRO A 105 -9.61 -14.56 5.49
C PRO A 105 -10.25 -13.18 5.37
N SER A 106 -11.45 -13.03 5.94
CA SER A 106 -12.04 -11.71 6.14
C SER A 106 -11.24 -10.94 7.20
N ILE A 107 -10.89 -9.70 6.91
CA ILE A 107 -10.23 -8.80 7.87
C ILE A 107 -11.25 -7.89 8.55
N VAL A 108 -11.05 -7.68 9.85
CA VAL A 108 -11.79 -6.70 10.65
C VAL A 108 -10.78 -5.96 11.52
N PRO A 109 -10.81 -4.61 11.58
CA PRO A 109 -9.96 -3.85 12.47
C PRO A 109 -10.14 -4.29 13.93
N GLN A 110 -9.03 -4.42 14.66
CA GLN A 110 -9.03 -4.84 16.07
C GLN A 110 -8.66 -3.69 17.04
N THR A 111 -8.49 -2.48 16.51
CA THR A 111 -8.07 -1.31 17.28
C THR A 111 -8.80 -0.09 16.77
N ASP A 112 -9.07 0.89 17.64
CA ASP A 112 -9.68 2.18 17.29
C ASP A 112 -8.94 2.87 16.14
N ARG A 113 -7.60 2.79 16.16
CA ARG A 113 -6.77 3.32 15.07
C ARG A 113 -7.06 2.61 13.74
N GLY A 114 -7.20 1.29 13.76
CA GLY A 114 -7.51 0.50 12.58
C GLY A 114 -8.92 0.81 12.04
N GLU A 115 -9.90 0.94 12.93
CA GLU A 115 -11.27 1.32 12.55
C GLU A 115 -11.29 2.68 11.86
N HIS A 116 -10.63 3.67 12.47
CA HIS A 116 -10.53 5.00 11.87
C HIS A 116 -9.81 5.00 10.52
N LEU A 117 -8.74 4.20 10.38
CA LEU A 117 -8.02 4.07 9.12
C LEU A 117 -8.93 3.49 8.02
N VAL A 118 -9.71 2.46 8.32
CA VAL A 118 -10.62 1.82 7.34
C VAL A 118 -11.81 2.71 7.00
N GLU A 119 -12.40 3.42 7.98
CA GLU A 119 -13.52 4.34 7.74
C GLU A 119 -13.13 5.54 6.88
N THR A 120 -11.89 6.01 7.02
CA THR A 120 -11.40 7.21 6.33
C THR A 120 -10.59 6.91 5.07
N VAL A 121 -10.65 5.67 4.56
CA VAL A 121 -10.00 5.33 3.28
C VAL A 121 -10.58 6.26 2.20
N PRO A 122 -9.77 7.14 1.59
CA PRO A 122 -10.24 8.11 0.61
C PRO A 122 -10.39 7.50 -0.80
N CYS A 123 -10.56 6.18 -0.86
CA CYS A 123 -10.80 5.35 -2.03
C CYS A 123 -12.15 4.67 -1.80
#